data_AF-A0A2G9UBE2-F1
#
_entry.id   AF-A0A2G9UBE2-F1
#
_cell.length_a   1.000
_cell.length_b   1.000
_cell.length_c   1.000
_cell.angle_alpha   90.00
_cell.angle_beta   90.00
_cell.angle_gamma   90.00
#
_symmetry.space_group_name_H-M   'P 1'
#
loop_
_entity.id
_entity.type
_entity.pdbx_description
1 polymer ?
#
loop_
_entity_poly.entity_id
_entity_poly.type
_entity_poly.pdbx_seq_one_letter_code
_entity_poly.pdbx_strand_id
1 'polypeptide(L)'
;MEDQMMMLQSSWASIHIIDVSYAVLKGEISHIVKLPNGADLPTGLIALMGYHVHIHKWTELIGRLHALGFDRCDYAAFKFLALYQKIEDNVGVQLKNSHHILKARELLLASWGSYRGTANATLLPHYDVFVQMKALAQASQHFLMERSIAGEVGLPLLSEMLNPVVNRTVPNYVR
;
A
#
# COMPACT_ATOMS: atom_id res chain seq x y z
N MET A 1 -4.59 8.22 18.80
CA MET A 1 -4.78 6.77 18.62
C MET A 1 -5.79 6.45 17.52
N GLU A 2 -7.01 7.01 17.53
CA GLU A 2 -8.01 6.77 16.46
C GLU A 2 -7.52 7.16 15.04
N ASP A 3 -6.96 8.36 14.85
CA ASP A 3 -6.43 8.78 13.54
C ASP A 3 -5.34 7.83 13.03
N GLN A 4 -4.47 7.36 13.93
CA GLN A 4 -3.39 6.41 13.60
C GLN A 4 -3.97 5.08 13.11
N MET A 5 -5.00 4.57 13.80
CA MET A 5 -5.68 3.33 13.38
C MET A 5 -6.34 3.50 12.01
N MET A 6 -7.03 4.64 11.78
CA MET A 6 -7.66 4.91 10.48
C MET A 6 -6.65 5.02 9.34
N MET A 7 -5.49 5.65 9.59
CA MET A 7 -4.40 5.72 8.62
C MET A 7 -3.87 4.33 8.28
N LEU A 8 -3.61 3.48 9.28
CA LEU A 8 -3.15 2.09 9.06
C LEU A 8 -4.18 1.25 8.32
N GLN A 9 -5.46 1.30 8.73
CA GLN A 9 -6.56 0.58 8.09
C GLN A 9 -6.76 0.98 6.63
N SER A 10 -6.47 2.23 6.27
CA SER A 10 -6.52 2.65 4.88
C SER A 10 -5.30 2.20 4.08
N SER A 11 -4.11 2.25 4.66
CA SER A 11 -2.83 2.23 3.90
C SER A 11 -2.12 0.89 3.82
N TRP A 12 -2.52 -0.10 4.63
CA TRP A 12 -1.80 -1.37 4.74
C TRP A 12 -1.60 -2.09 3.39
N ALA A 13 -2.61 -2.09 2.52
CA ALA A 13 -2.53 -2.74 1.21
C ALA A 13 -1.50 -2.06 0.30
N SER A 14 -1.50 -0.72 0.28
CA SER A 14 -0.53 0.08 -0.45
C SER A 14 0.89 -0.16 0.07
N ILE A 15 1.08 -0.15 1.39
CA ILE A 15 2.37 -0.40 2.04
C ILE A 15 2.87 -1.81 1.72
N HIS A 16 2.00 -2.83 1.75
CA HIS A 16 2.35 -4.21 1.38
C HIS A 16 2.89 -4.31 -0.05
N ILE A 17 2.17 -3.75 -1.03
CA ILE A 17 2.64 -3.75 -2.43
C ILE A 17 3.98 -3.04 -2.54
N ILE A 18 4.17 -1.90 -1.88
CA ILE A 18 5.43 -1.14 -1.89
C ILE A 18 6.58 -1.97 -1.30
N ASP A 19 6.35 -2.63 -0.16
CA ASP A 19 7.36 -3.43 0.54
C ASP A 19 7.82 -4.63 -0.30
N VAL A 20 6.87 -5.40 -0.87
CA VAL A 20 7.21 -6.53 -1.74
C VAL A 20 7.93 -6.05 -3.01
N SER A 21 7.46 -4.95 -3.59
CA SER A 21 8.06 -4.37 -4.80
C SER A 21 9.52 -3.93 -4.58
N TYR A 22 9.79 -3.28 -3.44
CA TYR A 22 11.14 -2.85 -3.10
C TYR A 22 12.06 -4.04 -2.82
N ALA A 23 11.59 -5.05 -2.09
CA ALA A 23 12.36 -6.27 -1.84
C ALA A 23 12.73 -7.01 -3.14
N VAL A 24 11.83 -7.03 -4.13
CA VAL A 24 12.11 -7.56 -5.48
C VAL A 24 13.16 -6.70 -6.19
N LEU A 25 13.04 -5.37 -6.17
CA LEU A 25 14.03 -4.46 -6.76
C LEU A 25 15.43 -4.61 -6.16
N LYS A 26 15.51 -4.91 -4.86
CA LYS A 26 16.76 -5.17 -4.14
C LYS A 26 17.33 -6.56 -4.39
N GLY A 27 16.59 -7.44 -5.06
CA GLY A 27 16.96 -8.85 -5.25
C GLY A 27 16.87 -9.66 -3.95
N GLU A 28 16.19 -9.16 -2.92
CA GLU A 28 15.99 -9.83 -1.63
C GLU A 28 14.91 -10.92 -1.75
N ILE A 29 13.98 -10.75 -2.70
CA ILE A 29 12.96 -11.74 -3.04
C ILE A 29 13.07 -12.07 -4.53
N SER A 30 13.12 -13.36 -4.84
CA SER A 30 13.08 -13.88 -6.21
C SER A 30 11.76 -13.50 -6.91
N HIS A 31 11.75 -13.42 -8.24
CA HIS A 31 10.50 -13.25 -9.00
C HIS A 31 9.55 -14.45 -8.90
N ILE A 32 10.05 -15.59 -8.43
CA ILE A 32 9.31 -16.84 -8.20
C ILE A 32 9.58 -17.32 -6.77
N VAL A 33 8.51 -17.63 -6.05
CA VAL A 33 8.53 -18.30 -4.75
C VAL A 33 8.21 -19.78 -4.94
N LYS A 34 9.09 -20.64 -4.45
CA LYS A 34 8.86 -22.09 -4.45
C LYS A 34 8.00 -22.48 -3.27
N LEU A 35 6.83 -23.05 -3.55
CA LEU A 35 5.95 -23.59 -2.52
C LEU A 35 6.43 -24.97 -2.04
N PRO A 36 6.08 -25.40 -0.82
CA PRO A 36 6.48 -26.71 -0.29
C PRO A 36 6.02 -27.91 -1.14
N ASN A 37 4.95 -27.73 -1.91
CA ASN A 37 4.43 -28.72 -2.85
C ASN A 37 5.18 -28.75 -4.20
N GLY A 38 6.26 -27.96 -4.34
CA GLY A 38 7.06 -27.85 -5.56
C GLY A 38 6.49 -26.93 -6.64
N ALA A 39 5.33 -26.28 -6.39
CA ALA A 39 4.76 -25.33 -7.34
C ALA A 39 5.49 -23.97 -7.28
N ASP A 40 5.64 -23.36 -8.45
CA ASP A 40 6.21 -22.04 -8.61
C ASP A 40 5.12 -20.97 -8.54
N LEU A 41 5.25 -20.05 -7.58
CA LEU A 41 4.32 -18.95 -7.37
C LEU A 41 4.97 -17.63 -7.82
N PRO A 42 4.40 -16.89 -8.79
CA PRO A 42 4.91 -15.58 -9.16
C PRO A 42 4.84 -14.63 -7.96
N THR A 43 5.94 -13.95 -7.64
CA THR A 43 6.00 -12.98 -6.53
C THR A 43 5.03 -11.82 -6.74
N GLY A 44 4.72 -11.49 -7.99
CA GLY A 44 3.67 -10.52 -8.32
C GLY A 44 2.29 -10.92 -7.79
N LEU A 45 2.00 -12.22 -7.66
CA LEU A 45 0.75 -12.68 -7.05
C LEU A 45 0.74 -12.42 -5.53
N ILE A 46 1.89 -12.53 -4.87
CA ILE A 46 2.04 -12.17 -3.45
C ILE A 46 1.89 -10.67 -3.25
N ALA A 47 2.55 -9.87 -4.11
CA ALA A 47 2.40 -8.42 -4.10
C ALA A 47 0.93 -8.03 -4.23
N LEU A 48 0.23 -8.62 -5.20
CA LEU A 48 -1.19 -8.33 -5.48
C LEU A 48 -2.16 -9.14 -4.61
N MET A 49 -1.71 -9.72 -3.49
CA MET A 49 -2.57 -10.39 -2.51
C MET A 49 -3.50 -11.47 -3.12
N GLY A 50 -3.00 -12.21 -4.10
CA GLY A 50 -3.76 -13.23 -4.83
C GLY A 50 -4.50 -12.72 -6.07
N TYR A 51 -4.53 -11.42 -6.33
CA TYR A 51 -5.21 -10.86 -7.49
C TYR A 51 -4.34 -10.88 -8.76
N HIS A 52 -4.44 -11.96 -9.51
CA HIS A 52 -3.57 -12.23 -10.67
C HIS A 52 -3.77 -11.28 -11.87
N VAL A 53 -4.94 -10.64 -12.00
CA VAL A 53 -5.33 -9.85 -13.19
C VAL A 53 -4.33 -8.74 -13.52
N HIS A 54 -3.67 -8.17 -12.51
CA HIS A 54 -2.75 -7.04 -12.68
C HIS A 54 -1.27 -7.40 -12.59
N ILE A 55 -0.89 -8.69 -12.63
CA ILE A 55 0.52 -9.11 -12.51
C ILE A 55 1.40 -8.45 -13.57
N HIS A 56 0.92 -8.38 -14.82
CA HIS A 56 1.69 -7.74 -15.90
C HIS A 56 1.89 -6.25 -15.64
N LYS A 57 0.86 -5.56 -15.13
CA LYS A 57 0.95 -4.14 -14.79
C LYS A 57 1.92 -3.92 -13.64
N TRP A 58 1.84 -4.74 -12.59
CA TRP A 58 2.81 -4.68 -11.49
C TRP A 58 4.25 -4.89 -11.99
N THR A 59 4.48 -5.90 -12.84
CA THR A 59 5.80 -6.19 -13.42
C THR A 59 6.34 -5.01 -14.25
N GLU A 60 5.50 -4.37 -15.05
CA GLU A 60 5.83 -3.14 -15.79
C GLU A 60 6.26 -2.01 -14.83
N LEU A 61 5.51 -1.80 -13.74
CA LEU A 61 5.85 -0.78 -12.74
C LEU A 61 7.19 -1.06 -12.06
N ILE A 62 7.49 -2.31 -11.71
CA ILE A 62 8.82 -2.70 -11.19
C ILE A 62 9.92 -2.34 -12.19
N GLY A 63 9.74 -2.69 -13.48
CA GLY A 63 10.68 -2.34 -14.53
C GLY A 63 10.90 -0.83 -14.66
N ARG A 64 9.82 -0.03 -14.54
CA ARG A 64 9.89 1.44 -14.53
C ARG A 64 10.65 1.97 -13.31
N LEU A 65 10.38 1.46 -12.11
CA LEU A 65 11.10 1.86 -10.89
C LEU A 65 12.60 1.55 -11.01
N HIS A 66 12.94 0.37 -11.52
CA HIS A 66 14.34 0.00 -11.79
C HIS A 66 15.00 0.98 -12.78
N ALA A 67 14.34 1.28 -13.90
CA ALA A 67 14.86 2.22 -14.91
C ALA A 67 15.00 3.67 -14.39
N LEU A 68 14.17 4.05 -13.42
CA LEU A 68 14.21 5.36 -12.77
C LEU A 68 15.28 5.49 -11.68
N GLY A 69 15.98 4.40 -11.34
CA GLY A 69 16.95 4.39 -10.26
C GLY A 69 16.31 4.49 -8.87
N PHE A 70 15.17 3.82 -8.68
CA PHE A 70 14.43 3.81 -7.42
C PHE A 70 15.32 3.32 -6.27
N ASP A 71 15.42 4.12 -5.21
CA ASP A 71 16.31 3.87 -4.08
C ASP A 71 15.57 3.88 -2.73
N ARG A 72 16.35 3.74 -1.65
CA ARG A 72 15.83 3.68 -0.27
C ARG A 72 15.08 4.95 0.15
N CYS A 73 15.43 6.11 -0.41
CA CYS A 73 14.81 7.39 -0.08
C CYS A 73 13.45 7.49 -0.76
N ASP A 74 13.33 7.05 -2.03
CA ASP A 74 12.01 6.97 -2.68
C ASP A 74 11.13 5.92 -2.02
N TYR A 75 11.68 4.77 -1.65
CA TYR A 75 10.97 3.73 -0.92
C TYR A 75 10.36 4.27 0.38
N ALA A 76 11.15 5.00 1.18
CA ALA A 76 10.65 5.66 2.38
C ALA A 76 9.53 6.67 2.04
N ALA A 77 9.72 7.48 0.99
CA ALA A 77 8.71 8.44 0.56
C ALA A 77 7.40 7.77 0.13
N PHE A 78 7.46 6.68 -0.64
CA PHE A 78 6.30 5.89 -1.05
C PHE A 78 5.53 5.38 0.16
N LYS A 79 6.23 4.84 1.18
CA LYS A 79 5.57 4.35 2.41
C LYS A 79 4.86 5.44 3.18
N PHE A 80 5.49 6.58 3.38
CA PHE A 80 4.85 7.68 4.10
C PHE A 80 3.71 8.31 3.29
N LEU A 81 3.84 8.43 1.97
CA LEU A 81 2.73 8.86 1.11
C LEU A 81 1.55 7.89 1.18
N ALA A 82 1.81 6.58 1.15
CA ALA A 82 0.77 5.56 1.34
C ALA A 82 0.10 5.71 2.72
N LEU A 83 0.88 5.90 3.79
CA LEU A 83 0.37 6.09 5.13
C LEU A 83 -0.55 7.33 5.24
N TYR A 84 -0.24 8.40 4.50
CA TYR A 84 -1.03 9.62 4.47
C TYR A 84 -2.21 9.59 3.48
N GLN A 85 -2.43 8.48 2.75
CA GLN A 85 -3.44 8.42 1.68
C GLN A 85 -4.86 8.78 2.13
N LYS A 86 -5.21 8.53 3.41
CA LYS A 86 -6.54 8.80 3.96
C LYS A 86 -6.94 10.28 3.87
N ILE A 87 -5.96 11.17 3.75
CA ILE A 87 -6.22 12.60 3.57
C ILE A 87 -6.66 12.96 2.14
N GLU A 88 -6.35 12.11 1.16
CA GLU A 88 -6.78 12.27 -0.24
C GLU A 88 -8.20 11.70 -0.44
N ASP A 89 -8.52 10.64 0.31
CA ASP A 89 -9.82 9.98 0.26
C ASP A 89 -10.86 10.78 1.08
N ASN A 90 -11.45 11.82 0.47
CA ASN A 90 -12.52 12.66 1.05
C ASN A 90 -13.84 11.93 1.36
N VAL A 91 -13.86 10.59 1.31
CA VAL A 91 -15.07 9.77 1.48
C VAL A 91 -15.06 9.13 2.88
N GLY A 92 -15.93 9.63 3.76
CA GLY A 92 -16.23 9.04 5.07
C GLY A 92 -15.70 9.82 6.28
N VAL A 93 -15.28 9.06 7.30
CA VAL A 93 -14.87 9.59 8.62
C VAL A 93 -13.62 10.46 8.49
N GLN A 94 -13.74 11.74 8.87
CA GLN A 94 -12.64 12.70 8.86
C GLN A 94 -11.66 12.42 10.01
N LEU A 95 -10.37 12.57 9.71
CA LEU A 95 -9.31 12.52 10.71
C LEU A 95 -9.42 13.74 11.63
N LYS A 96 -9.37 13.52 12.95
CA LYS A 96 -9.47 14.59 13.95
C LYS A 96 -8.34 15.62 13.80
N ASN A 97 -7.14 15.14 13.44
CA ASN A 97 -5.93 15.96 13.30
C ASN A 97 -5.42 16.02 11.86
N SER A 98 -6.32 16.16 10.89
CA SER A 98 -6.00 16.22 9.46
C SER A 98 -4.92 17.26 9.11
N HIS A 99 -4.91 18.41 9.79
CA HIS A 99 -3.93 19.48 9.56
C HIS A 99 -2.47 19.05 9.80
N HIS A 100 -2.19 18.26 10.85
CA HIS A 100 -0.84 17.76 11.12
C HIS A 100 -0.38 16.78 10.04
N ILE A 101 -1.30 15.95 9.57
CA ILE A 101 -1.03 14.95 8.54
C ILE A 101 -0.81 15.62 7.18
N LEU A 102 -1.62 16.64 6.86
CA LEU A 102 -1.45 17.47 5.67
C LEU A 102 -0.07 18.12 5.65
N LYS A 103 0.30 18.79 6.75
CA LYS A 103 1.62 19.43 6.89
C LYS A 103 2.76 18.42 6.76
N ALA A 104 2.64 17.23 7.36
CA ALA A 104 3.64 16.17 7.23
C ALA A 104 3.77 15.70 5.76
N ARG A 105 2.64 15.53 5.07
CA ARG A 105 2.61 15.16 3.65
C ARG A 105 3.24 16.24 2.75
N GLU A 106 2.94 17.51 3.00
CA GLU A 106 3.54 18.64 2.26
C GLU A 106 5.06 18.68 2.44
N LEU A 107 5.54 18.55 3.69
CA LEU A 107 6.96 18.50 3.99
C LEU A 107 7.65 17.30 3.33
N LEU A 108 6.98 16.15 3.29
CA LEU A 108 7.49 14.97 2.61
C LEU A 108 7.63 15.20 1.10
N LEU A 109 6.60 15.75 0.45
CA LEU A 109 6.63 16.03 -0.99
C LEU A 109 7.71 17.06 -1.36
N ALA A 110 7.88 18.10 -0.53
CA ALA A 110 8.93 19.09 -0.73
C ALA A 110 10.32 18.47 -0.53
N SER A 111 10.52 17.68 0.54
CA SER A 111 11.81 17.06 0.85
C SER A 111 12.21 16.01 -0.18
N TRP A 112 11.27 15.16 -0.60
CA TRP A 112 11.50 14.15 -1.61
C TRP A 112 11.69 14.77 -3.00
N GLY A 113 10.93 15.81 -3.34
CA GLY A 113 11.16 16.62 -4.53
C GLY A 113 12.57 17.19 -4.55
N SER A 114 12.98 17.86 -3.48
CA SER A 114 14.32 18.43 -3.34
C SER A 114 15.42 17.37 -3.47
N TYR A 115 15.23 16.18 -2.86
CA TYR A 115 16.14 15.05 -3.00
C TYR A 115 16.35 14.62 -4.47
N ARG A 116 15.29 14.67 -5.29
CA ARG A 116 15.33 14.35 -6.72
C ARG A 116 15.53 15.58 -7.61
N GLY A 117 15.88 16.73 -7.04
CA GLY A 117 16.19 17.96 -7.79
C GLY A 117 14.97 18.69 -8.36
N THR A 118 13.78 18.49 -7.80
CA THR A 118 12.55 19.18 -8.20
C THR A 118 11.96 19.99 -7.04
N ALA A 119 11.11 20.98 -7.36
CA ALA A 119 10.44 21.78 -6.34
C ALA A 119 9.34 21.01 -5.59
N ASN A 120 8.77 19.97 -6.22
CA ASN A 120 7.71 19.15 -5.65
C ASN A 120 7.78 17.73 -6.21
N ALA A 121 7.67 16.74 -5.33
CA ALA A 121 7.67 15.34 -5.71
C ALA A 121 6.53 14.94 -6.66
N THR A 122 5.40 15.66 -6.70
CA THR A 122 4.30 15.37 -7.65
C THR A 122 4.70 15.49 -9.12
N LEU A 123 5.81 16.20 -9.40
CA LEU A 123 6.39 16.34 -10.74
C LEU A 123 7.32 15.18 -11.11
N LEU A 124 7.64 14.30 -10.16
CA LEU A 124 8.55 13.19 -10.41
C LEU A 124 7.84 12.06 -11.18
N PRO A 125 8.53 11.40 -12.12
CA PRO A 125 7.99 10.19 -12.76
C PRO A 125 7.75 9.05 -11.75
N HIS A 126 8.48 9.08 -10.64
CA HIS A 126 8.29 8.17 -9.51
C HIS A 126 6.90 8.33 -8.87
N TYR A 127 6.39 9.57 -8.80
CA TYR A 127 5.08 9.83 -8.21
C TYR A 127 3.95 9.24 -9.05
N ASP A 128 4.06 9.26 -10.38
CA ASP A 128 3.11 8.56 -11.26
C ASP A 128 3.12 7.05 -11.00
N VAL A 129 4.30 6.44 -10.85
CA VAL A 129 4.38 5.01 -10.49
C VAL A 129 3.74 4.74 -9.13
N PHE A 130 3.96 5.59 -8.13
CA PHE A 130 3.29 5.49 -6.83
C PHE A 130 1.76 5.51 -6.96
N VAL A 131 1.20 6.44 -7.73
CA VAL A 131 -0.25 6.53 -7.97
C VAL A 131 -0.79 5.25 -8.59
N GLN A 132 -0.08 4.69 -9.57
CA GLN A 132 -0.48 3.43 -10.22
C GLN A 132 -0.38 2.23 -9.25
N MET A 133 0.66 2.15 -8.42
CA MET A 133 0.77 1.12 -7.37
C MET A 133 -0.35 1.22 -6.35
N LYS A 134 -0.75 2.45 -5.95
CA LYS A 134 -1.90 2.68 -5.07
C LYS A 134 -3.19 2.12 -5.68
N ALA A 135 -3.42 2.34 -6.98
CA ALA A 135 -4.57 1.77 -7.67
C ALA A 135 -4.56 0.24 -7.69
N LEU A 136 -3.38 -0.38 -7.91
CA LEU A 136 -3.24 -1.84 -7.81
C LEU A 136 -3.55 -2.36 -6.41
N ALA A 137 -3.14 -1.63 -5.37
CA ALA A 137 -3.43 -1.97 -3.98
C ALA A 137 -4.93 -1.94 -3.69
N GLN A 138 -5.62 -0.91 -4.14
CA GLN A 138 -7.07 -0.77 -3.97
C GLN A 138 -7.83 -1.91 -4.67
N ALA A 139 -7.48 -2.23 -5.91
CA ALA A 139 -8.11 -3.34 -6.64
C ALA A 139 -7.85 -4.70 -5.96
N SER A 140 -6.61 -4.93 -5.52
CA SER A 140 -6.21 -6.17 -4.86
C SER A 140 -6.86 -6.31 -3.46
N GLN A 141 -7.01 -5.20 -2.74
CA GLN A 141 -7.72 -5.16 -1.46
C GLN A 141 -9.21 -5.47 -1.65
N HIS A 142 -9.84 -4.92 -2.70
CA HIS A 142 -11.24 -5.22 -3.03
C HIS A 142 -11.44 -6.71 -3.32
N PHE A 143 -10.57 -7.30 -4.14
CA PHE A 143 -10.58 -8.74 -4.40
C PHE A 143 -10.46 -9.54 -3.08
N LEU A 144 -9.54 -9.16 -2.20
CA LEU A 144 -9.35 -9.86 -0.93
C LEU A 144 -10.55 -9.70 0.02
N MET A 145 -11.24 -8.56 -0.03
CA MET A 145 -12.48 -8.32 0.72
C MET A 145 -13.59 -9.27 0.26
N GLU A 146 -13.79 -9.44 -1.05
CA GLU A 146 -14.76 -10.41 -1.60
C GLU A 146 -14.46 -11.84 -1.12
N ARG A 147 -13.17 -12.22 -1.12
CA ARG A 147 -12.71 -13.52 -0.63
C ARG A 147 -12.94 -13.69 0.87
N SER A 148 -12.75 -12.62 1.65
CA SER A 148 -13.04 -12.62 3.08
C SER A 148 -14.53 -12.80 3.35
N ILE A 149 -15.41 -12.17 2.57
CA ILE A 149 -16.87 -12.33 2.69
C ILE A 149 -17.29 -13.76 2.36
N ALA A 150 -16.62 -14.41 1.41
CA ALA A 150 -16.82 -15.82 1.07
C ALA A 150 -16.27 -16.81 2.12
N GLY A 151 -15.62 -16.33 3.19
CA GLY A 151 -15.03 -17.16 4.24
C GLY A 151 -13.68 -17.78 3.87
N GLU A 152 -13.03 -17.30 2.80
CA GLU A 152 -11.75 -17.84 2.30
C GLU A 152 -10.52 -17.19 3.00
N VAL A 153 -10.74 -16.18 3.86
CA VAL A 153 -9.68 -15.48 4.62
C VAL A 153 -9.77 -15.83 6.10
N GLY A 154 -8.80 -16.61 6.60
CA GLY A 154 -8.81 -17.13 7.98
C GLY A 154 -7.97 -16.35 9.01
N LEU A 155 -7.32 -15.24 8.63
CA LEU A 155 -6.42 -14.50 9.51
C LEU A 155 -7.15 -13.38 10.28
N PRO A 156 -7.16 -13.39 11.63
CA PRO A 156 -7.95 -12.45 12.43
C PRO A 156 -7.62 -10.98 12.17
N LEU A 157 -6.33 -10.62 12.14
CA LEU A 157 -5.91 -9.23 11.89
C LEU A 157 -6.25 -8.78 10.47
N LEU A 158 -6.05 -9.65 9.47
CA LEU A 158 -6.35 -9.31 8.08
C LEU A 158 -7.84 -9.09 7.88
N SER A 159 -8.68 -9.92 8.51
CA SER A 159 -10.14 -9.75 8.51
C SER A 159 -10.56 -8.41 9.15
N GLU A 160 -9.95 -8.03 10.28
CA GLU A 160 -10.17 -6.72 10.91
C GLU A 160 -9.77 -5.55 9.99
N MET A 161 -8.63 -5.66 9.32
CA MET A 161 -8.13 -4.62 8.41
C MET A 161 -8.93 -4.51 7.11
N LEU A 162 -9.59 -5.60 6.68
CA LEU A 162 -10.51 -5.62 5.53
C LEU A 162 -11.90 -5.05 5.89
N ASN A 163 -12.35 -5.21 7.13
CA ASN A 163 -13.68 -4.79 7.59
C ASN A 163 -13.62 -3.80 8.79
N PRO A 164 -13.03 -2.60 8.63
CA PRO A 164 -12.82 -1.67 9.74
C PRO A 164 -14.14 -1.08 10.30
N VAL A 165 -15.26 -1.19 9.58
CA VAL A 165 -16.58 -0.69 9.99
C VAL A 165 -17.35 -1.73 10.81
N VAL A 166 -17.28 -3.02 10.47
CA VAL A 166 -18.00 -4.11 11.17
C VAL A 166 -17.49 -4.29 12.60
N ASN A 167 -16.20 -4.02 12.84
CA ASN A 167 -15.58 -4.11 14.17
C ASN A 167 -15.84 -2.89 15.07
N ARG A 168 -16.46 -1.81 14.57
CA ARG A 168 -16.91 -0.68 15.41
C ARG A 168 -18.29 -0.89 16.02
N THR A 169 -19.01 -1.93 15.60
CA THR A 169 -20.38 -2.25 16.05
C THR A 169 -20.46 -3.42 17.04
N VAL A 170 -19.34 -4.04 17.42
CA VAL A 170 -19.38 -5.04 18.52
C VAL A 170 -19.40 -4.29 19.86
N PRO A 171 -20.46 -4.43 20.69
CA PRO A 171 -20.79 -3.49 21.76
C PRO A 171 -19.98 -3.73 23.04
N ASN A 172 -19.72 -2.65 23.77
CA ASN A 172 -19.51 -2.54 25.23
C ASN A 172 -19.19 -3.85 25.97
N TYR A 173 -17.94 -3.99 26.40
CA TYR A 173 -17.62 -4.87 27.52
C TYR A 173 -18.51 -4.50 28.71
N VAL A 174 -19.30 -5.48 29.14
CA VAL A 174 -20.13 -5.48 30.32
C VAL A 174 -19.28 -5.10 31.53
N ARG A 175 -19.79 -4.15 32.34
CA ARG A 175 -19.23 -3.78 33.65
C ARG A 175 -19.35 -4.92 34.65
#